data_AF-A0A7V9FK36-F1
#
_entry.id   AF-A0A7V9FK36-F1
#
_cell.length_a   1.000
_cell.length_b   1.000
_cell.length_c   1.000
_cell.angle_alpha   90.00
_cell.angle_beta   90.00
_cell.angle_gamma   90.00
#
_symmetry.space_group_name_H-M   'P 1'
#
loop_
_entity.id
_entity.type
_entity.pdbx_description
1 polymer ?
#
loop_
_entity_poly.entity_id
_entity_poly.type
_entity_poly.pdbx_seq_one_letter_code
_entity_poly.pdbx_strand_id
1 'polypeptide(L)' 'EPYLLQLGFLQRTPRGRVITKLGRAHVGAAAAPKAQLFD' A
#
# COMPACT_ATOMS: atom_id res chain seq x y z
N GLU A 1 1.89 19.29 7.13
CA GLU A 1 1.17 18.03 7.47
C GLU A 1 1.55 16.89 6.53
N PRO A 2 1.38 15.60 6.90
CA PRO A 2 1.81 14.48 6.06
C PRO A 2 0.77 14.14 4.97
N TYR A 3 0.87 14.84 3.84
CA TYR A 3 -0.02 14.77 2.67
C TYR A 3 -0.44 13.35 2.23
N LEU A 4 0.47 12.39 2.23
CA LEU A 4 0.19 11.02 1.80
C LEU A 4 -0.76 10.24 2.73
N LEU A 5 -0.84 10.63 4.01
CA LEU A 5 -1.81 10.06 4.94
C LEU A 5 -3.21 10.65 4.70
N GLN A 6 -3.29 11.95 4.39
CA GLN A 6 -4.55 12.63 4.07
C GLN A 6 -5.16 12.11 2.78
N LEU A 7 -4.32 11.85 1.78
CA LEU A 7 -4.75 11.23 0.51
C LEU A 7 -5.05 9.73 0.62
N GLY A 8 -4.77 9.09 1.77
CA GLY A 8 -4.97 7.64 1.93
C GLY A 8 -3.99 6.76 1.15
N PHE A 9 -2.85 7.29 0.69
CA PHE A 9 -1.80 6.51 0.04
C PHE A 9 -0.96 5.71 1.03
N LEU A 10 -0.85 6.19 2.28
CA LEU A 10 -0.25 5.48 3.40
C LEU A 10 -1.28 5.22 4.50
N GLN A 11 -1.07 4.14 5.24
CA GLN A 11 -1.79 3.87 6.49
C GLN A 11 -0.80 3.60 7.63
N ARG A 12 -1.21 3.91 8.85
CA ARG A 12 -0.42 3.65 10.06
C ARG A 12 -0.60 2.20 10.51
N THR A 13 0.46 1.63 11.06
CA THR A 13 0.49 0.31 11.69
C THR A 13 1.40 0.38 12.92
N PRO A 14 1.33 -0.59 13.86
CA PRO A 14 2.27 -0.65 14.98
C PRO A 14 3.75 -0.74 14.55
N ARG A 15 4.03 -1.20 13.32
CA ARG A 15 5.39 -1.34 12.76
C ARG A 15 5.81 -0.19 11.84
N GLY A 16 5.05 0.91 11.79
CA GLY A 16 5.33 2.06 10.93
C GLY A 16 4.22 2.33 9.92
N ARG A 17 4.59 2.75 8.70
CA ARG A 17 3.63 3.09 7.63
C ARG A 17 3.70 2.05 6.52
N VAL A 18 2.54 1.69 5.97
CA VAL A 18 2.47 0.78 4.81
C VAL A 18 1.68 1.43 3.68
N ILE A 19 2.05 1.08 2.44
CA ILE A 19 1.38 1.58 1.24
C ILE A 19 0.03 0.90 1.05
N THR A 20 -1.01 1.70 0.83
CA THR A 20 -2.36 1.19 0.58
C THR A 20 -2.49 0.66 -0.86
N LYS A 21 -3.60 0.00 -1.16
CA LYS A 21 -3.92 -0.40 -2.55
C LYS A 21 -4.00 0.83 -3.48
N LEU A 22 -4.57 1.93 -2.98
CA LEU A 22 -4.65 3.20 -3.67
C LEU A 22 -3.26 3.77 -3.95
N GLY A 23 -2.38 3.80 -2.95
CA GLY A 23 -0.99 4.25 -3.12
C GLY A 23 -0.23 3.41 -4.14
N ARG A 24 -0.41 2.09 -4.15
CA ARG A 24 0.21 1.19 -5.15
C ARG A 24 -0.26 1.50 -6.58
N ALA A 25 -1.57 1.71 -6.76
CA ALA A 25 -2.13 2.08 -8.06
C ALA A 25 -1.60 3.44 -8.54
N HIS A 26 -1.47 4.41 -7.65
CA HIS A 26 -0.98 5.75 -7.98
C HIS A 26 0.46 5.76 -8.49
N VAL A 27 1.33 4.91 -7.94
CA VAL A 27 2.73 4.80 -8.37
C VAL A 27 2.95 3.81 -9.52
N GLY A 28 1.88 3.24 -10.08
CA GLY A 28 1.98 2.25 -11.16
C GLY A 28 2.60 0.91 -10.73
N ALA A 29 2.61 0.60 -9.43
CA ALA A 29 3.09 -0.69 -8.96
C ALA A 29 2.11 -1.78 -9.41
N ALA A 30 2.58 -2.68 -10.28
CA ALA A 30 1.81 -3.83 -10.72
C ALA A 30 1.28 -4.60 -9.50
N ALA A 31 0.03 -5.09 -9.58
CA ALA A 31 -0.51 -5.95 -8.55
C ALA A 31 0.46 -7.12 -8.38
N ALA A 32 1.06 -7.25 -7.19
CA ALA A 32 1.93 -8.37 -6.90
C ALA A 32 1.14 -9.63 -7.26
N PRO A 33 1.73 -10.57 -8.03
CA PRO A 33 1.06 -11.81 -8.37
C PRO A 33 0.56 -12.41 -7.05
N LYS A 34 -0.69 -12.86 -7.05
CA LYS A 34 -1.26 -13.57 -5.89
C LYS A 34 -0.32 -14.74 -5.64
N ALA A 35 0.52 -14.63 -4.62
CA ALA A 35 1.39 -15.71 -4.22
C ALA A 35 0.44 -16.86 -3.92
N GLN A 36 0.36 -17.83 -4.83
CA GLN A 36 -0.30 -19.09 -4.61
C GLN A 36 0.55 -19.77 -3.54
N LEU A 37 0.18 -19.52 -2.30
CA LEU A 37 0.73 -20.21 -1.15
C LEU A 37 0.06 -21.58 -1.16
N PHE A 38 0.74 -22.51 -1.83
CA PHE A 38 0.63 -23.97 -1.82
C PHE A 38 -0.80 -24.58 -1.79
N ASP A 39 -1.12 -25.36 -2.83
CA ASP A 39 -2.23 -26.33 -2.82
C ASP A 39 -2.00 -27.44 -1.78
#